data_AF-A0A238J9Q4-F1
#
_entry.id   AF-A0A238J9Q4-F1
#
_cell.length_a   1.000
_cell.length_b   1.000
_cell.length_c   1.000
_cell.angle_alpha   90.00
_cell.angle_beta   90.00
_cell.angle_gamma   90.00
#
_symmetry.space_group_name_H-M   'P 1'
#
loop_
_entity.id
_entity.type
_entity.pdbx_description
1 polymer ?
#
loop_
_entity_poly.entity_id
_entity_poly.type
_entity_poly.pdbx_seq_one_letter_code
_entity_poly.pdbx_strand_id
1 'polypeptide(L)'
;MSLMRLALLTCLPLPALADPCADRLADILANPLFTQTPYEAQATGKIGGGETVTFQQFMSDTHSLIKTITPKGLPDTLFYEGGTYQADGNGEWTLLYSTDLQQYKDGLAATRKSQSENVLSAECDSVEIDGSTYDRISGVIDIVPPYQSEWQVSYVMDPATGLPKQFTYAYTLNGMEAVSRFDYTAKPDMQLPKP
;
A
#
# COMPACT_ATOMS: atom_id res chain seq x y z
N MET A 1 -40.78 36.34 -47.54
CA MET A 1 -40.20 36.54 -46.19
C MET A 1 -39.75 35.17 -45.69
N SER A 2 -38.45 34.88 -45.78
CA SER A 2 -37.88 33.59 -45.39
C SER A 2 -37.09 33.81 -44.10
N LEU A 3 -37.56 33.28 -42.97
CA LEU A 3 -36.84 33.34 -41.70
C LEU A 3 -35.84 32.18 -41.65
N MET A 4 -34.57 32.53 -41.83
CA MET A 4 -33.42 31.65 -41.66
C MET A 4 -33.16 31.48 -40.16
N ARG A 5 -33.54 30.32 -39.59
CA ARG A 5 -33.24 29.96 -38.20
C ARG A 5 -31.77 29.57 -38.09
N LEU A 6 -30.98 30.46 -37.50
CA LEU A 6 -29.61 30.21 -37.08
C LEU A 6 -29.64 29.36 -35.79
N ALA A 7 -29.36 28.07 -35.89
CA ALA A 7 -29.20 27.19 -34.74
C ALA A 7 -27.79 27.39 -34.18
N LEU A 8 -27.66 28.16 -33.08
CA LEU A 8 -26.44 28.22 -32.29
C LEU A 8 -26.26 26.86 -31.58
N LEU A 9 -25.26 26.08 -32.01
CA LEU A 9 -24.74 24.96 -31.21
C LEU A 9 -24.00 25.56 -30.01
N THR A 10 -24.64 25.59 -28.85
CA THR A 10 -23.98 25.83 -27.57
C THR A 10 -23.15 24.60 -27.20
N CYS A 11 -21.83 24.68 -27.45
CA CYS A 11 -20.84 23.79 -26.84
C CYS A 11 -20.81 24.10 -25.33
N LEU A 12 -21.63 23.39 -24.55
CA LEU A 12 -21.54 23.44 -23.10
C LEU A 12 -20.26 22.72 -22.67
N PRO A 13 -19.39 23.34 -21.85
CA PRO A 13 -18.26 22.64 -21.27
C PRO A 13 -18.79 21.50 -20.42
N LEU A 14 -18.46 20.26 -20.78
CA LEU A 14 -18.70 19.11 -19.90
C LEU A 14 -17.88 19.39 -18.62
N PRO A 15 -18.49 19.31 -17.43
CA PRO A 15 -17.72 19.35 -16.20
C PRO A 15 -16.64 18.28 -16.31
N ALA A 16 -15.40 18.62 -16.00
CA ALA A 16 -14.35 17.62 -15.83
C ALA A 16 -14.87 16.61 -14.80
N LEU A 17 -15.27 15.44 -15.28
CA LEU A 17 -15.75 14.37 -14.41
C LEU A 17 -14.55 13.98 -13.56
N ALA A 18 -14.63 14.19 -12.25
CA ALA A 18 -13.67 13.64 -11.30
C ALA A 18 -13.51 12.16 -11.62
N ASP A 19 -12.26 11.70 -11.77
CA ASP A 19 -11.97 10.31 -12.06
C ASP A 19 -12.31 9.48 -10.80
N PRO A 20 -13.41 8.70 -10.80
CA PRO A 20 -13.86 8.00 -9.61
C PRO A 20 -12.85 6.95 -9.14
N CYS A 21 -11.98 6.48 -10.04
CA CYS A 21 -10.92 5.54 -9.68
C CYS A 21 -9.75 6.24 -9.01
N ALA A 22 -9.41 7.46 -9.45
CA ALA A 22 -8.38 8.26 -8.79
C ALA A 22 -8.82 8.64 -7.37
N ASP A 23 -10.08 9.05 -7.20
CA ASP A 23 -10.66 9.32 -5.87
C ASP A 23 -10.65 8.08 -4.98
N ARG A 24 -11.00 6.91 -5.54
CA ARG A 24 -10.98 5.64 -4.80
C ARG A 24 -9.56 5.23 -4.39
N LEU A 25 -8.58 5.39 -5.27
CA LEU A 25 -7.18 5.12 -4.95
C LEU A 25 -6.67 6.09 -3.88
N ALA A 26 -6.99 7.38 -3.99
CA ALA A 26 -6.64 8.38 -3.00
C ALA A 26 -7.21 8.04 -1.61
N ASP A 27 -8.47 7.59 -1.54
CA ASP A 27 -9.09 7.17 -0.27
C ASP A 27 -8.41 5.94 0.33
N ILE A 28 -8.06 4.93 -0.49
CA ILE A 28 -7.30 3.76 -0.04
C ILE A 28 -5.95 4.19 0.57
N LEU A 29 -5.24 5.11 -0.08
CA LEU A 29 -3.92 5.59 0.37
C LEU A 29 -4.01 6.47 1.62
N ALA A 30 -5.08 7.25 1.78
CA ALA A 30 -5.26 8.15 2.91
C ALA A 30 -5.49 7.41 4.23
N ASN A 31 -5.96 6.17 4.18
CA ASN A 31 -6.40 5.41 5.34
C ASN A 31 -5.44 4.26 5.71
N PRO A 32 -5.34 3.88 7.00
CA PRO A 32 -4.69 2.63 7.35
C PRO A 32 -5.50 1.47 6.78
N LEU A 33 -4.85 0.62 5.98
CA LEU A 33 -5.50 -0.52 5.30
C LEU A 33 -6.08 -1.55 6.27
N PHE A 34 -5.62 -1.59 7.52
CA PHE A 34 -5.92 -2.65 8.47
C PHE A 34 -6.09 -2.09 9.88
N THR A 35 -7.31 -1.65 10.18
CA THR A 35 -7.63 -0.98 11.46
C THR A 35 -8.36 -1.87 12.46
N GLN A 36 -8.86 -3.03 12.05
CA GLN A 36 -9.78 -3.84 12.87
C GLN A 36 -9.37 -5.31 13.02
N THR A 37 -8.72 -5.88 12.00
CA THR A 37 -8.35 -7.31 11.99
C THR A 37 -6.86 -7.43 11.70
N PRO A 38 -6.08 -8.12 12.56
CA PRO A 38 -4.71 -8.44 12.26
C PRO A 38 -4.59 -9.28 10.98
N TYR A 39 -3.47 -9.17 10.28
CA TYR A 39 -3.27 -9.81 8.99
C TYR A 39 -1.83 -10.27 8.84
N GLU A 40 -1.66 -11.30 8.03
CA GLU A 40 -0.35 -11.72 7.54
C GLU A 40 -0.26 -11.47 6.04
N ALA A 41 0.97 -11.30 5.57
CA ALA A 41 1.28 -11.17 4.16
C ALA A 41 2.49 -12.03 3.84
N GLN A 42 2.41 -12.80 2.75
CA GLN A 42 3.62 -13.21 2.06
C GLN A 42 3.99 -12.08 1.10
N ALA A 43 5.15 -11.46 1.30
CA ALA A 43 5.68 -10.46 0.39
C ALA A 43 6.80 -11.05 -0.45
N THR A 44 6.68 -10.93 -1.77
CA THR A 44 7.71 -11.29 -2.74
C THR A 44 8.15 -10.03 -3.46
N GLY A 45 9.43 -9.91 -3.76
CA GLY A 45 9.92 -8.73 -4.45
C GLY A 45 11.24 -8.95 -5.16
N LYS A 46 11.59 -7.98 -5.98
CA LYS A 46 12.88 -7.89 -6.66
C LYS A 46 13.39 -6.47 -6.55
N ILE A 47 14.63 -6.30 -6.11
CA ILE A 47 15.33 -5.00 -6.09
C ILE A 47 16.70 -5.22 -6.71
N GLY A 48 17.01 -4.50 -7.79
CA GLY A 48 18.33 -4.61 -8.45
C GLY A 48 18.67 -6.03 -8.92
N GLY A 49 17.66 -6.84 -9.26
CA GLY A 49 17.80 -8.24 -9.68
C GLY A 49 17.90 -9.26 -8.53
N GLY A 50 18.04 -8.81 -7.28
CA GLY A 50 17.99 -9.68 -6.10
C GLY A 50 16.54 -9.95 -5.69
N GLU A 51 16.21 -11.23 -5.48
CA GLU A 51 14.89 -11.64 -4.97
C GLU A 51 14.82 -11.46 -3.45
N THR A 52 13.67 -10.99 -2.99
CA THR A 52 13.32 -10.92 -1.57
C THR A 52 12.02 -11.65 -1.33
N VAL A 53 11.98 -12.45 -0.27
CA VAL A 53 10.76 -13.10 0.20
C VAL A 53 10.69 -12.90 1.70
N THR A 54 9.59 -12.32 2.17
CA THR A 54 9.33 -12.11 3.60
C THR A 54 7.95 -12.60 3.95
N PHE A 55 7.80 -13.04 5.19
CA PHE A 55 6.51 -13.25 5.81
C PHE A 55 6.30 -12.15 6.84
N GLN A 56 5.25 -11.36 6.66
CA GLN A 56 4.97 -10.19 7.46
C GLN A 56 3.67 -10.38 8.22
N GLN A 57 3.64 -9.99 9.48
CA GLN A 57 2.49 -10.09 10.35
C GLN A 57 2.24 -8.73 10.96
N PHE A 58 1.01 -8.29 10.97
CA PHE A 58 0.66 -6.93 11.35
C PHE A 58 -0.55 -6.95 12.28
N MET A 59 -0.34 -6.44 13.49
CA MET A 59 -1.40 -6.17 14.46
C MET A 59 -1.93 -4.74 14.32
N SER A 60 -1.04 -3.80 14.00
CA SER A 60 -1.34 -2.40 13.72
C SER A 60 -0.17 -1.73 12.98
N ASP A 61 -0.32 -0.44 12.65
CA ASP A 61 0.75 0.41 12.12
C ASP A 61 2.00 0.49 13.02
N THR A 62 1.84 0.19 14.31
CA THR A 62 2.89 0.31 15.34
C THR A 62 3.25 -1.03 15.95
N HIS A 63 2.69 -2.14 15.47
CA HIS A 63 3.01 -3.48 15.94
C HIS A 63 2.99 -4.47 14.77
N SER A 64 4.17 -4.78 14.24
CA SER A 64 4.34 -5.71 13.13
C SER A 64 5.64 -6.50 13.24
N LEU A 65 5.66 -7.70 12.68
CA LEU A 65 6.78 -8.61 12.65
C LEU A 65 7.09 -8.98 11.21
N ILE A 66 8.35 -8.81 10.80
CA ILE A 66 8.86 -9.20 9.49
C ILE A 66 9.85 -10.35 9.68
N LYS A 67 9.54 -11.49 9.07
CA LYS A 67 10.42 -12.65 8.99
C LYS A 67 11.00 -12.74 7.60
N THR A 68 12.33 -12.76 7.51
CA THR A 68 12.99 -12.86 6.20
C THR A 68 13.13 -14.33 5.81
N ILE A 69 12.53 -14.71 4.68
CA ILE A 69 12.67 -16.05 4.09
C ILE A 69 13.84 -16.06 3.11
N THR A 70 13.95 -15.01 2.28
CA THR A 70 15.03 -14.81 1.31
C THR A 70 15.48 -13.35 1.32
N PRO A 71 16.80 -13.08 1.44
CA PRO A 71 17.89 -14.04 1.62
C PRO A 71 17.89 -14.69 3.02
N LYS A 72 18.44 -15.90 3.12
CA LYS A 72 18.53 -16.64 4.40
C LYS A 72 19.54 -15.99 5.35
N GLY A 73 19.31 -16.17 6.65
CA GLY A 73 20.25 -15.77 7.70
C GLY A 73 20.11 -14.32 8.15
N LEU A 74 19.15 -13.57 7.61
CA LEU A 74 18.77 -12.28 8.17
C LEU A 74 17.84 -12.49 9.38
N PRO A 75 18.09 -11.78 10.49
CA PRO A 75 17.25 -11.86 11.68
C PRO A 75 15.87 -11.25 11.45
N ASP A 76 14.89 -11.72 12.21
CA ASP A 76 13.53 -11.18 12.20
C ASP A 76 13.52 -9.77 12.80
N THR A 77 12.64 -8.91 12.29
CA THR A 77 12.47 -7.53 12.74
C THR A 77 11.09 -7.33 13.33
N LEU A 78 11.03 -6.83 14.57
CA LEU A 78 9.79 -6.47 15.26
C LEU A 78 9.70 -4.94 15.37
N PHE A 79 8.61 -4.37 14.87
CA PHE A 79 8.22 -3.00 15.15
C PHE A 79 7.23 -3.01 16.31
N TYR A 80 7.52 -2.25 17.36
CA TYR A 80 6.66 -2.17 18.54
C TYR A 80 6.71 -0.76 19.14
N GLU A 81 5.58 -0.05 19.11
CA GLU A 81 5.36 1.24 19.77
C GLU A 81 6.44 2.30 19.51
N GLY A 82 6.93 2.37 18.26
CA GLY A 82 7.97 3.33 17.83
C GLY A 82 9.41 2.81 17.96
N GLY A 83 9.60 1.63 18.55
CA GLY A 83 10.87 0.90 18.53
C GLY A 83 10.96 -0.07 17.35
N THR A 84 12.17 -0.21 16.81
CA THR A 84 12.53 -1.27 15.86
C THR A 84 13.53 -2.21 16.53
N TYR A 85 13.16 -3.48 16.63
CA TYR A 85 13.90 -4.51 17.33
C TYR A 85 14.29 -5.62 16.38
N GLN A 86 15.41 -6.28 16.67
CA GLN A 86 15.92 -7.41 15.91
C GLN A 86 16.03 -8.63 16.82
N ALA A 87 15.64 -9.79 16.30
CA ALA A 87 15.78 -11.04 17.04
C ALA A 87 17.27 -11.39 17.23
N ASP A 88 17.66 -11.78 18.44
CA ASP A 88 19.05 -12.10 18.79
C ASP A 88 19.43 -13.58 18.50
N GLY A 89 18.45 -14.40 18.13
CA GLY A 89 18.59 -15.84 17.89
C GLY A 89 18.38 -16.74 19.11
N ASN A 90 18.26 -16.18 20.32
CA ASN A 90 17.99 -16.90 21.57
C ASN A 90 16.54 -16.72 22.07
N GLY A 91 15.71 -16.03 21.28
CA GLY A 91 14.32 -15.72 21.63
C GLY A 91 14.16 -14.35 22.31
N GLU A 92 15.21 -13.53 22.34
CA GLU A 92 15.17 -12.17 22.85
C GLU A 92 15.18 -11.14 21.71
N TRP A 93 14.81 -9.90 22.05
CA TRP A 93 14.72 -8.77 21.12
C TRP A 93 15.72 -7.69 21.49
N THR A 94 16.58 -7.31 20.55
CA THR A 94 17.53 -6.21 20.71
C THR A 94 16.99 -4.95 20.03
N LEU A 95 16.88 -3.85 20.77
CA LEU A 95 16.50 -2.55 20.20
C LEU A 95 17.60 -2.04 19.26
N LEU A 96 17.24 -1.78 18.00
CA LEU A 96 18.13 -1.16 17.02
C LEU A 96 18.05 0.36 17.09
N TYR A 97 16.84 0.90 17.06
CA TYR A 97 16.55 2.32 17.17
C TYR A 97 15.10 2.54 17.60
N SER A 98 14.83 3.74 18.14
CA SER A 98 13.49 4.16 18.54
C SER A 98 13.22 5.58 18.05
N THR A 99 11.96 5.86 17.78
CA THR A 99 11.42 7.20 17.55
C THR A 99 10.28 7.43 18.54
N ASP A 100 10.00 8.69 18.88
CA ASP A 100 8.80 9.02 19.64
C ASP A 100 7.55 8.47 18.95
N LEU A 101 6.66 7.84 19.71
CA LEU A 101 5.49 7.17 19.15
C LEU A 101 4.53 8.15 18.46
N GLN A 102 4.35 9.35 19.02
CA GLN A 102 3.47 10.34 18.41
C GLN A 102 4.09 10.87 17.12
N GLN A 103 5.38 11.19 17.14
CA GLN A 103 6.12 11.59 15.94
C GLN A 103 6.04 10.52 14.83
N TYR A 104 6.16 9.24 15.19
CA TYR A 104 6.02 8.14 14.23
C TYR A 104 4.62 8.08 13.63
N LYS A 105 3.56 8.19 14.45
CA LYS A 105 2.17 8.22 13.98
C LYS A 105 1.89 9.41 13.07
N ASP A 106 2.39 10.59 13.44
CA ASP A 106 2.25 11.80 12.62
C ASP A 106 2.96 11.64 11.27
N GLY A 107 4.14 11.02 11.27
CA GLY A 107 4.88 10.68 10.05
C GLY A 107 4.12 9.73 9.12
N LEU A 108 3.48 8.69 9.66
CA LEU A 108 2.63 7.77 8.90
C LEU A 108 1.43 8.50 8.28
N ALA A 109 0.74 9.33 9.07
CA ALA A 109 -0.40 10.11 8.60
C ALA A 109 0.01 11.11 7.50
N ALA A 110 1.14 11.79 7.66
CA ALA A 110 1.68 12.70 6.66
C ALA A 110 2.07 11.97 5.36
N THR A 111 2.66 10.77 5.47
CA THR A 111 3.01 9.94 4.31
C THR A 111 1.77 9.53 3.52
N ARG A 112 0.74 9.03 4.21
CA ARG A 112 -0.55 8.67 3.60
C ARG A 112 -1.19 9.85 2.88
N LYS A 113 -1.27 10.99 3.56
CA LYS A 113 -1.81 12.23 2.99
C LYS A 113 -1.05 12.63 1.73
N SER A 114 0.29 12.62 1.79
CA SER A 114 1.12 12.94 0.63
C SER A 114 0.86 11.98 -0.53
N GLN A 115 0.72 10.68 -0.28
CA GLN A 115 0.43 9.71 -1.33
C GLN A 115 -0.97 9.92 -1.93
N SER A 116 -1.99 10.14 -1.11
CA SER A 116 -3.37 10.35 -1.57
C SER A 116 -3.54 11.64 -2.37
N GLU A 117 -2.84 12.72 -2.01
CA GLU A 117 -2.92 14.01 -2.71
C GLU A 117 -2.17 14.02 -4.06
N ASN A 118 -1.32 13.02 -4.32
CA ASN A 118 -0.45 12.96 -5.50
C ASN A 118 -0.79 11.79 -6.44
N VAL A 119 -2.02 11.28 -6.41
CA VAL A 119 -2.51 10.31 -7.41
C VAL A 119 -2.60 11.01 -8.78
N LEU A 120 -1.82 10.54 -9.75
CA LEU A 120 -1.77 11.08 -11.12
C LEU A 120 -2.84 10.46 -12.03
N SER A 121 -3.06 9.15 -11.88
CA SER A 121 -4.03 8.39 -12.66
C SER A 121 -4.41 7.12 -11.92
N ALA A 122 -5.62 6.60 -12.19
CA ALA A 122 -6.03 5.29 -11.72
C ALA A 122 -7.02 4.63 -12.68
N GLU A 123 -7.07 3.31 -12.59
CA GLU A 123 -8.01 2.46 -13.32
C GLU A 123 -8.66 1.50 -12.32
N CYS A 124 -9.96 1.25 -12.51
CA CYS A 124 -10.67 0.23 -11.77
C CYS A 124 -11.13 -0.87 -12.72
N ASP A 125 -10.95 -2.11 -12.31
CA ASP A 125 -11.55 -3.27 -12.97
C ASP A 125 -11.92 -4.34 -11.94
N SER A 126 -12.34 -5.51 -12.43
CA SER A 126 -12.58 -6.69 -11.60
C SER A 126 -11.65 -7.81 -12.02
N VAL A 127 -11.15 -8.56 -11.04
CA VAL A 127 -10.25 -9.70 -11.26
C VAL A 127 -10.80 -10.94 -10.58
N GLU A 128 -10.65 -12.10 -11.21
CA GLU A 128 -10.97 -13.39 -10.60
C GLU A 128 -9.73 -14.01 -9.96
N ILE A 129 -9.84 -14.40 -8.70
CA ILE A 129 -8.80 -15.14 -7.96
C ILE A 129 -9.49 -16.31 -7.26
N ASP A 130 -9.04 -17.54 -7.54
CA ASP A 130 -9.57 -18.78 -6.96
C ASP A 130 -11.11 -18.92 -7.07
N GLY A 131 -11.69 -18.42 -8.16
CA GLY A 131 -13.14 -18.48 -8.44
C GLY A 131 -13.98 -17.39 -7.76
N SER A 132 -13.35 -16.44 -7.06
CA SER A 132 -14.01 -15.27 -6.49
C SER A 132 -13.65 -14.01 -7.26
N THR A 133 -14.62 -13.11 -7.43
CA THR A 133 -14.43 -11.80 -8.07
C THR A 133 -14.03 -10.75 -7.03
N TYR A 134 -12.98 -9.99 -7.33
CA TYR A 134 -12.45 -8.91 -6.52
C TYR A 134 -12.43 -7.60 -7.30
N ASP A 135 -12.50 -6.48 -6.60
CA ASP A 135 -12.27 -5.17 -7.20
C ASP A 135 -10.76 -4.93 -7.28
N ARG A 136 -10.26 -4.48 -8.42
CA ARG A 136 -8.88 -4.05 -8.55
C ARG A 136 -8.83 -2.57 -8.87
N ILE A 137 -8.00 -1.84 -8.11
CA ILE A 137 -7.72 -0.43 -8.30
C ILE A 137 -6.22 -0.32 -8.51
N SER A 138 -5.80 0.15 -9.68
CA SER A 138 -4.39 0.35 -10.01
C SER A 138 -4.14 1.80 -10.41
N GLY A 139 -2.95 2.32 -10.19
CA GLY A 139 -2.66 3.70 -10.56
C GLY A 139 -1.22 4.09 -10.37
N VAL A 140 -0.96 5.36 -10.63
CA VAL A 140 0.36 5.99 -10.51
C VAL A 140 0.26 7.14 -9.53
N ILE A 141 1.19 7.16 -8.58
CA ILE A 141 1.38 8.25 -7.63
C ILE A 141 2.64 9.01 -8.06
N ASP A 142 2.59 10.33 -8.04
CA ASP A 142 3.74 11.21 -8.35
C ASP A 142 4.91 10.97 -7.37
N ILE A 143 6.04 11.60 -7.66
CA ILE A 143 7.24 11.54 -6.84
C ILE A 143 6.95 12.16 -5.45
N VAL A 144 6.73 11.29 -4.47
CA VAL A 144 6.56 11.66 -3.06
C VAL A 144 7.73 11.11 -2.23
N PRO A 145 8.28 11.88 -1.27
CA PRO A 145 9.31 11.37 -0.38
C PRO A 145 8.89 10.06 0.33
N PRO A 146 9.80 9.08 0.52
CA PRO A 146 11.21 9.09 0.15
C PRO A 146 11.50 8.56 -1.28
N TYR A 147 10.47 8.31 -2.08
CA TYR A 147 10.61 7.75 -3.42
C TYR A 147 11.17 8.80 -4.38
N GLN A 148 12.09 8.35 -5.25
CA GLN A 148 12.77 9.21 -6.24
C GLN A 148 12.18 9.08 -7.64
N SER A 149 11.08 8.33 -7.76
CA SER A 149 10.35 8.10 -9.00
C SER A 149 8.86 8.06 -8.68
N GLU A 150 8.06 8.12 -9.74
CA GLU A 150 6.67 7.71 -9.68
C GLU A 150 6.53 6.30 -9.09
N TRP A 151 5.43 6.10 -8.38
CA TRP A 151 5.12 4.85 -7.69
C TRP A 151 3.87 4.24 -8.32
N GLN A 152 4.05 3.10 -8.98
CA GLN A 152 2.94 2.33 -9.53
C GLN A 152 2.40 1.43 -8.43
N VAL A 153 1.08 1.41 -8.26
CA VAL A 153 0.40 0.63 -7.22
C VAL A 153 -0.79 -0.12 -7.81
N SER A 154 -1.08 -1.30 -7.27
CA SER A 154 -2.32 -2.02 -7.57
C SER A 154 -2.82 -2.74 -6.32
N TYR A 155 -4.04 -2.44 -5.93
CA TYR A 155 -4.77 -3.06 -4.84
C TYR A 155 -5.85 -3.96 -5.40
N VAL A 156 -5.89 -5.20 -4.95
CA VAL A 156 -7.02 -6.11 -5.15
C VAL A 156 -7.79 -6.17 -3.83
N MET A 157 -9.03 -5.72 -3.83
CA MET A 157 -9.89 -5.52 -2.68
C MET A 157 -11.03 -6.54 -2.71
N ASP A 158 -11.30 -7.16 -1.57
CA ASP A 158 -12.51 -7.95 -1.38
C ASP A 158 -13.71 -7.00 -1.23
N PRO A 159 -14.68 -7.02 -2.16
CA PRO A 159 -15.82 -6.11 -2.11
C PRO A 159 -16.74 -6.37 -0.91
N ALA A 160 -16.73 -7.56 -0.33
CA ALA A 160 -17.57 -7.90 0.83
C ALA A 160 -16.99 -7.36 2.14
N THR A 161 -15.67 -7.32 2.27
CA THR A 161 -14.99 -6.90 3.51
C THR A 161 -14.32 -5.52 3.41
N GLY A 162 -14.09 -5.03 2.20
CA GLY A 162 -13.32 -3.80 1.96
C GLY A 162 -11.84 -3.95 2.27
N LEU A 163 -11.34 -5.17 2.48
CA LEU A 163 -9.94 -5.44 2.85
C LEU A 163 -9.11 -5.84 1.62
N PRO A 164 -7.82 -5.50 1.57
CA PRO A 164 -6.95 -5.91 0.47
C PRO A 164 -6.67 -7.42 0.55
N LYS A 165 -6.85 -8.10 -0.58
CA LYS A 165 -6.39 -9.47 -0.83
C LYS A 165 -4.97 -9.50 -1.38
N GLN A 166 -4.63 -8.51 -2.19
CA GLN A 166 -3.30 -8.36 -2.77
C GLN A 166 -2.94 -6.88 -2.90
N PHE A 167 -1.67 -6.57 -2.72
CA PHE A 167 -1.09 -5.28 -3.04
C PHE A 167 0.18 -5.49 -3.83
N THR A 168 0.32 -4.80 -4.96
CA THR A 168 1.58 -4.74 -5.70
C THR A 168 2.02 -3.30 -5.83
N TYR A 169 3.33 -3.11 -5.84
CA TYR A 169 3.88 -1.83 -6.19
C TYR A 169 5.20 -1.95 -6.96
N ALA A 170 5.50 -0.92 -7.74
CA ALA A 170 6.75 -0.76 -8.44
C ALA A 170 7.25 0.68 -8.37
N TYR A 171 8.55 0.86 -8.15
CA TYR A 171 9.23 2.15 -8.23
C TYR A 171 10.69 1.96 -8.63
N THR A 172 11.39 3.07 -8.90
CA THR A 172 12.83 3.08 -9.14
C THR A 172 13.57 3.67 -7.94
N LEU A 173 14.53 2.92 -7.40
CA LEU A 173 15.41 3.35 -6.32
C LEU A 173 16.85 3.39 -6.83
N ASN A 174 17.46 4.57 -6.85
CA ASN A 174 18.84 4.76 -7.33
C ASN A 174 19.10 4.13 -8.71
N GLY A 175 18.13 4.26 -9.64
CA GLY A 175 18.19 3.70 -10.99
C GLY A 175 17.91 2.20 -11.09
N MET A 176 17.61 1.52 -9.98
CA MET A 176 17.20 0.11 -9.96
C MET A 176 15.69 -0.01 -9.81
N GLU A 177 15.09 -0.85 -10.65
CA GLU A 177 13.68 -1.22 -10.48
C GLU A 177 13.49 -2.03 -9.19
N ALA A 178 12.47 -1.65 -8.43
CA ALA A 178 12.01 -2.32 -7.23
C ALA A 178 10.53 -2.66 -7.42
N VAL A 179 10.21 -3.96 -7.45
CA VAL A 179 8.83 -4.45 -7.52
C VAL A 179 8.56 -5.33 -6.31
N SER A 180 7.41 -5.15 -5.69
CA SER A 180 6.95 -6.00 -4.61
C SER A 180 5.48 -6.38 -4.80
N ARG A 181 5.12 -7.57 -4.33
CA ARG A 181 3.77 -8.09 -4.22
C ARG A 181 3.56 -8.63 -2.82
N PHE A 182 2.42 -8.32 -2.23
CA PHE A 182 1.93 -8.78 -0.94
C PHE A 182 0.64 -9.55 -1.18
N ASP A 183 0.58 -10.79 -0.73
CA ASP A 183 -0.64 -11.59 -0.70
C ASP A 183 -1.13 -11.69 0.74
N TYR A 184 -2.27 -11.07 1.03
CA TYR A 184 -2.78 -10.88 2.38
C TYR A 184 -3.75 -11.98 2.81
N THR A 185 -3.71 -12.31 4.10
CA THR A 185 -4.66 -13.18 4.77
C THR A 185 -5.02 -12.60 6.13
N ALA A 186 -6.31 -12.43 6.40
CA ALA A 186 -6.81 -12.00 7.71
C ALA A 186 -6.54 -13.09 8.77
N LYS A 187 -6.10 -12.66 9.96
CA LYS A 187 -5.78 -13.52 11.11
C LYS A 187 -6.32 -12.89 12.41
N PRO A 188 -7.63 -12.96 12.67
CA PRO A 188 -8.25 -12.28 13.81
C PRO A 188 -7.66 -12.68 15.17
N ASP A 189 -7.22 -13.93 15.31
CA ASP A 189 -6.67 -14.47 16.56
C ASP A 189 -5.15 -14.35 16.68
N MET A 190 -4.50 -13.67 15.74
CA MET A 190 -3.04 -13.52 15.76
C MET A 190 -2.60 -12.70 16.97
N GLN A 191 -1.47 -13.08 17.54
CA GLN A 191 -0.74 -12.31 18.54
C GLN A 191 0.71 -12.19 18.08
N LEU A 192 1.33 -11.06 18.37
CA LEU A 192 2.74 -10.83 18.11
C LEU A 192 3.51 -10.69 19.42
N PRO A 193 4.81 -11.06 19.42
CA PRO A 193 5.66 -10.86 20.58
C PRO A 193 5.76 -9.39 20.93
N LYS A 194 6.10 -9.14 22.20
CA LYS A 194 6.51 -7.85 22.72
C LYS A 194 7.98 -7.95 23.11
N PRO A 195 8.81 -6.95 22.81
CA PRO A 195 10.23 -6.95 23.15
C PRO A 195 10.47 -6.89 24.67
#